data_AF-A0A1B0A4N0-F1
#
_entry.id   AF-A0A1B0A4N0-F1
#
_cell.length_a   1.000
_cell.length_b   1.000
_cell.length_c   1.000
_cell.angle_alpha   90.00
_cell.angle_beta   90.00
_cell.angle_gamma   90.00
#
_symmetry.space_group_name_H-M   'P 1'
#
loop_
_entity.id
_entity.type
_entity.pdbx_description
1 polymer ?
#
loop_
_entity_poly.entity_id
_entity_poly.type
_entity_poly.pdbx_seq_one_letter_code
_entity_poly.pdbx_strand_id
1 'polypeptide(L)'
;MHLQIHKGLSLLLWSPKNLLALKKSGEADGYVPDFNNKGEPYEVFYQLQVVVSPEDSLFEASASHNLNSLSMKSTLSDISRVNKYGSQADCIYKRNPEFRKYCYCKKQSETP
;
A
#
# COMPACT_ATOMS: atom_id res chain seq x y z
N MET A 1 10.52 -15.53 8.11
CA MET A 1 9.29 -15.34 7.32
C MET A 1 9.70 -15.25 5.85
N HIS A 2 9.70 -16.37 5.13
CA HIS A 2 10.05 -16.40 3.71
C HIS A 2 8.78 -16.12 2.89
N LEU A 3 8.70 -14.96 2.26
CA LEU A 3 7.64 -14.65 1.29
C LEU A 3 8.03 -15.30 -0.04
N GLN A 4 7.45 -16.46 -0.36
CA GLN A 4 7.60 -17.06 -1.68
C GLN A 4 6.61 -16.40 -2.65
N ILE A 5 7.15 -15.62 -3.59
CA ILE A 5 6.37 -14.98 -4.66
C ILE A 5 6.11 -16.03 -5.73
N HIS A 6 4.98 -16.74 -5.65
CA HIS A 6 4.54 -17.63 -6.72
C HIS A 6 4.03 -16.81 -7.92
N LYS A 7 4.18 -17.39 -9.11
CA LYS A 7 3.76 -16.85 -10.41
C LYS A 7 2.28 -16.42 -10.36
N GLY A 8 2.01 -15.12 -10.28
CA GLY A 8 0.65 -14.58 -10.16
C GLY A 8 0.54 -13.14 -9.65
N LEU A 9 1.65 -12.50 -9.27
CA LEU A 9 1.66 -11.11 -8.84
C LEU A 9 1.37 -10.16 -10.02
N SER A 10 0.13 -9.69 -10.14
CA SER A 10 -0.20 -8.56 -11.01
C SER A 10 -0.06 -7.27 -10.22
N LEU A 11 0.85 -6.40 -10.66
CA LEU A 11 1.11 -5.09 -10.07
C LEU A 11 0.70 -4.00 -11.07
N LEU A 12 -0.24 -3.16 -10.66
CA LEU A 12 -0.58 -1.93 -11.36
C LEU A 12 0.02 -0.75 -10.60
N LEU A 13 0.75 0.09 -11.32
CA LEU A 13 1.42 1.27 -10.79
C LEU A 13 0.73 2.53 -11.33
N TRP A 14 0.16 3.33 -10.45
CA TRP A 14 -0.38 4.64 -10.80
C TRP A 14 0.47 5.73 -10.18
N SER A 15 1.11 6.53 -11.02
CA SER A 15 1.80 7.76 -10.60
C SER A 15 0.83 8.93 -10.76
N PRO A 16 0.44 9.63 -9.68
CA PRO A 16 -0.33 10.86 -9.81
C PRO A 16 0.56 11.91 -10.47
N LYS A 17 0.19 12.36 -11.68
CA LYS A 17 1.00 13.31 -12.48
C LYS A 17 1.12 14.72 -11.87
N ASN A 18 0.47 14.99 -10.73
CA ASN A 18 0.29 16.33 -10.14
C ASN A 18 0.60 16.38 -8.64
N LEU A 19 1.63 15.68 -8.15
CA LEU A 19 2.11 15.84 -6.78
C LEU A 19 2.97 17.11 -6.68
N LEU A 20 2.41 18.17 -6.11
CA LEU A 20 3.08 19.45 -5.91
C LEU A 20 4.06 19.37 -4.73
N ALA A 21 5.31 19.82 -4.92
CA ALA A 21 6.32 19.84 -3.87
C ALA A 21 6.06 21.00 -2.89
N LEU A 22 5.83 20.68 -1.62
CA LEU A 22 5.59 21.68 -0.55
C LEU A 22 6.91 22.31 -0.10
N LYS A 23 7.04 23.64 -0.19
CA LYS A 23 8.30 24.36 0.08
C LYS A 23 8.55 24.68 1.56
N LYS A 24 7.52 25.06 2.34
CA LYS A 24 7.61 25.37 3.78
C LYS A 24 6.22 25.55 4.38
N SER A 25 6.04 25.23 5.67
CA SER A 25 4.90 25.68 6.48
C SER A 25 5.37 26.70 7.52
N GLY A 26 4.67 27.83 7.64
CA GLY A 26 4.92 28.86 8.64
C GLY A 26 3.66 29.69 8.86
N GLU A 27 3.24 29.84 10.11
CA GLU A 27 1.97 30.47 10.51
C GLU A 27 2.17 31.95 10.88
N ALA A 28 1.29 32.82 10.37
CA ALA A 28 0.48 33.76 11.16
C ALA A 28 -0.44 34.62 10.26
N ASP A 29 -1.39 34.03 9.51
CA ASP A 29 -2.66 34.68 9.05
C ASP A 29 -3.43 33.96 7.93
N GLY A 30 -2.87 33.00 7.19
CA GLY A 30 -3.65 32.26 6.20
C GLY A 30 -2.84 31.21 5.45
N TYR A 31 -3.41 30.02 5.28
CA TYR A 31 -2.78 28.91 4.58
C TYR A 31 -2.76 29.17 3.06
N VAL A 32 -1.64 29.63 2.51
CA VAL A 32 -1.39 29.58 1.06
C VAL A 32 -0.14 28.73 0.82
N PRO A 33 -0.31 27.44 0.49
CA PRO A 33 0.83 26.60 0.12
C PRO A 33 1.51 27.14 -1.17
N ASP A 34 2.80 27.47 -1.08
CA ASP A 34 3.64 27.82 -2.25
C ASP A 34 4.07 26.53 -2.95
N PHE A 35 3.47 26.28 -4.12
CA PHE A 35 3.71 25.12 -4.97
C PHE A 35 4.65 25.39 -6.15
N ASN A 36 5.26 26.57 -6.25
CA ASN A 36 5.97 27.00 -7.46
C ASN A 36 7.45 26.56 -7.52
N ASN A 37 7.76 25.37 -6.99
CA ASN A 37 9.12 24.87 -6.96
C ASN A 37 9.49 24.22 -8.31
N LYS A 38 10.53 24.73 -8.97
CA LYS A 38 11.06 24.21 -10.25
C LYS A 38 12.15 23.13 -10.06
N GLY A 39 12.40 22.67 -8.83
CA GLY A 39 13.34 21.59 -8.56
C GLY A 39 12.77 20.22 -8.97
N GLU A 40 13.61 19.36 -9.54
CA GLU A 40 13.28 17.96 -9.77
C GLU A 40 12.83 17.30 -8.45
N PRO A 41 11.70 16.58 -8.41
CA PRO A 41 11.21 15.96 -7.19
C PRO A 41 12.21 14.90 -6.71
N TYR A 42 12.74 15.06 -5.49
CA TYR A 42 13.63 14.05 -4.90
C TYR A 42 12.87 12.80 -4.41
N GLU A 43 11.55 12.92 -4.27
CA GLU A 43 10.65 11.86 -3.82
C GLU A 43 9.36 11.88 -4.66
N VAL A 44 8.93 10.70 -5.11
CA VAL A 44 7.69 10.49 -5.88
C VAL A 44 6.81 9.51 -5.13
N PHE A 45 5.50 9.76 -5.09
CA PHE A 45 4.53 8.86 -4.48
C PHE A 45 3.81 8.04 -5.55
N TYR A 46 3.62 6.76 -5.27
CA TYR A 46 2.90 5.82 -6.12
C TYR A 46 1.70 5.23 -5.38
N GLN A 47 0.61 5.03 -6.11
CA GLN A 47 -0.48 4.15 -5.70
C GLN A 47 -0.28 2.80 -6.39
N LEU A 48 -0.14 1.75 -5.60
CA LEU A 48 0.06 0.38 -6.03
C LEU A 48 -1.23 -0.39 -5.86
N GLN A 49 -1.63 -1.16 -6.88
CA GLN A 49 -2.66 -2.17 -6.75
C GLN A 49 -2.06 -3.55 -7.02
N VAL A 50 -2.24 -4.47 -6.08
CA VAL A 50 -1.57 -5.77 -6.06
C VAL A 50 -2.58 -6.88 -5.92
N VAL A 51 -2.57 -7.84 -6.84
CA VAL A 51 -3.32 -9.10 -6.70
C VAL A 51 -2.37 -10.19 -6.21
N VAL A 52 -2.74 -10.85 -5.11
CA VAL A 52 -1.92 -11.88 -4.46
C VAL A 52 -2.65 -13.22 -4.45
N SER A 53 -1.99 -14.26 -4.94
CA SER A 53 -2.46 -15.66 -4.86
C SER A 53 -2.30 -16.21 -3.44
N PRO A 54 -3.13 -17.16 -2.99
CA PRO A 54 -3.99 -18.05 -3.78
C PRO A 54 -5.41 -17.54 -4.12
N GLU A 55 -5.92 -16.50 -3.46
CA GLU A 55 -7.35 -16.12 -3.53
C GLU A 55 -7.61 -14.76 -4.21
N ASP A 56 -6.77 -14.41 -5.18
CA ASP A 56 -6.84 -13.12 -5.89
C ASP A 56 -7.10 -11.94 -4.95
N SER A 57 -6.31 -11.95 -3.88
CA SER A 57 -6.36 -10.98 -2.81
C SER A 57 -5.93 -9.61 -3.32
N LEU A 58 -6.88 -8.68 -3.41
CA LEU A 58 -6.64 -7.35 -3.99
C LEU A 58 -6.26 -6.37 -2.89
N PHE A 59 -5.04 -5.87 -2.95
CA PHE A 59 -4.52 -4.85 -2.05
C PHE A 59 -4.26 -3.54 -2.80
N GLU A 60 -4.37 -2.45 -2.05
CA GLU A 60 -3.93 -1.14 -2.48
C GLU A 60 -2.91 -0.60 -1.46
N ALA A 61 -1.84 0.03 -1.93
CA ALA A 61 -0.80 0.58 -1.07
C ALA A 61 -0.26 1.89 -1.62
N SER A 62 0.04 2.84 -0.73
CA SER A 62 0.82 4.03 -1.07
C SER A 62 2.30 3.79 -0.76
N ALA A 63 3.17 4.15 -1.70
CA ALA A 63 4.62 4.02 -1.54
C ALA A 63 5.34 5.30 -1.94
N SER A 64 6.31 5.73 -1.14
CA SER A 64 7.23 6.80 -1.51
C SER A 64 8.49 6.22 -2.14
N HIS A 65 9.00 6.86 -3.18
CA HIS A 65 10.19 6.48 -3.92
C HIS A 65 11.17 7.64 -3.92
N ASN A 66 12.28 7.46 -3.24
CA ASN A 66 13.38 8.41 -3.27
C ASN A 66 14.23 8.19 -4.52
N LEU A 67 14.20 9.15 -5.45
CA LEU A 67 14.85 9.00 -6.76
C LEU A 67 16.39 9.00 -6.67
N ASN A 68 16.97 9.61 -5.64
CA ASN A 68 18.43 9.67 -5.46
C ASN A 68 19.02 8.35 -4.97
N SER A 69 18.32 7.70 -4.02
CA SER A 69 18.74 6.42 -3.43
C SER A 69 18.13 5.20 -4.12
N LEU A 70 17.18 5.41 -5.03
CA LEU A 70 16.39 4.38 -5.69
C LEU A 70 15.67 3.45 -4.69
N SER A 71 15.35 3.99 -3.50
CA SER A 71 14.70 3.24 -2.44
C SER A 71 13.20 3.55 -2.40
N MET A 72 12.39 2.49 -2.30
CA MET A 72 10.94 2.59 -2.10
C MET A 72 10.59 2.21 -0.66
N LYS A 73 9.65 2.96 -0.07
CA LYS A 73 9.15 2.74 1.28
C LYS A 73 7.63 2.81 1.29
N SER A 74 7.02 1.97 2.12
CA SER A 74 5.59 1.99 2.43
C SER A 74 5.42 1.56 3.88
N THR A 75 4.42 2.08 4.58
CA THR A 75 4.10 1.63 5.94
C THR A 75 2.94 0.63 5.91
N LEU A 76 2.88 -0.28 6.87
CA LEU A 76 1.79 -1.27 6.92
C LEU A 76 0.41 -0.61 7.04
N SER A 77 0.32 0.58 7.65
CA SER A 77 -0.91 1.39 7.72
C SER A 77 -1.38 1.89 6.37
N ASP A 78 -0.47 2.09 5.41
CA ASP A 78 -0.80 2.55 4.06
C ASP A 78 -1.26 1.40 3.15
N ILE A 79 -1.21 0.16 3.64
CA ILE A 79 -1.63 -1.04 2.90
C ILE A 79 -3.03 -1.43 3.33
N SER A 80 -3.95 -1.35 2.36
CA SER A 80 -5.37 -1.66 2.52
C SER A 80 -5.77 -2.86 1.68
N ARG A 81 -6.64 -3.70 2.23
CA ARG A 81 -7.27 -4.80 1.50
C ARG A 81 -8.55 -4.29 0.86
N VAL A 82 -8.64 -4.37 -0.47
CA VAL A 82 -9.73 -3.79 -1.26
C VAL A 82 -10.93 -4.74 -1.35
N ASN A 83 -10.69 -6.03 -1.61
CA ASN A 83 -11.78 -7.02 -1.70
C ASN A 83 -12.07 -7.70 -0.35
N LYS A 84 -13.29 -8.23 -0.20
CA LYS A 84 -13.76 -8.90 1.02
C LYS A 84 -12.84 -10.08 1.39
N TYR A 85 -12.53 -10.22 2.68
CA TYR A 85 -11.60 -11.25 3.17
C TYR A 85 -12.26 -12.63 3.21
N GLY A 86 -13.59 -12.68 3.35
CA GLY A 86 -14.35 -13.92 3.45
C GLY A 86 -13.88 -14.79 4.62
N SER A 87 -13.73 -16.09 4.35
CA SER A 87 -13.23 -17.10 5.29
C SER A 87 -11.71 -17.32 5.21
N GLN A 88 -11.00 -16.55 4.37
CA GLN A 88 -9.57 -16.74 4.09
C GLN A 88 -8.69 -16.72 5.35
N ALA A 89 -9.12 -16.01 6.40
CA ALA A 89 -8.38 -15.83 7.65
C ALA A 89 -9.11 -16.37 8.90
N ASP A 90 -10.02 -17.33 8.76
CA ASP A 90 -10.87 -17.79 9.88
C ASP A 90 -10.10 -18.52 10.97
N CYS A 91 -9.00 -19.19 10.63
CA CYS A 91 -8.09 -19.83 11.58
C CYS A 91 -7.47 -18.85 12.59
N ILE A 92 -7.47 -17.54 12.31
CA ILE A 92 -6.98 -16.49 13.23
C ILE A 92 -8.08 -15.58 13.78
N TYR A 93 -9.36 -15.81 13.44
CA TYR A 93 -10.49 -14.94 13.80
C TYR A 93 -10.48 -14.56 15.29
N LYS A 94 -10.27 -15.56 16.16
CA LYS A 94 -10.32 -15.39 17.63
C LYS A 94 -8.98 -15.00 18.27
N ARG A 95 -7.86 -15.18 17.56
CA ARG A 95 -6.51 -14.99 18.13
C ARG A 95 -5.92 -13.63 17.79
N ASN A 96 -6.06 -13.22 16.53
CA ASN A 96 -5.45 -11.99 16.00
C ASN A 96 -6.34 -11.39 14.90
N PRO A 97 -7.53 -10.87 15.25
CA PRO A 97 -8.46 -10.30 14.26
C PRO A 97 -7.84 -9.17 13.43
N GLU A 98 -6.88 -8.43 13.97
CA GLU A 98 -6.16 -7.33 13.32
C GLU A 98 -5.37 -7.76 12.07
N PHE A 99 -4.91 -9.02 12.03
CA PHE A 99 -4.15 -9.54 10.89
C PHE A 99 -5.02 -10.21 9.82
N ARG A 100 -6.35 -10.26 10.00
CA ARG A 100 -7.27 -10.87 9.02
C ARG A 100 -7.16 -10.29 7.61
N LYS A 101 -6.73 -9.02 7.49
CA LYS A 101 -6.51 -8.38 6.19
C LYS A 101 -5.31 -8.94 5.41
N TYR A 102 -4.33 -9.54 6.10
CA TYR A 102 -3.08 -10.02 5.49
C TYR A 102 -2.94 -11.53 5.48
N CYS A 103 -3.62 -12.22 6.39
CA CYS A 103 -3.42 -13.65 6.58
C CYS A 103 -4.30 -14.50 5.67
N TYR A 104 -3.75 -15.66 5.32
CA TYR A 104 -4.43 -16.73 4.60
C TYR A 104 -4.25 -18.05 5.35
N CYS A 105 -5.33 -18.79 5.55
CA CYS A 105 -5.33 -20.08 6.22
C CYS A 105 -4.94 -21.18 5.22
N LYS A 106 -3.80 -21.84 5.46
CA LYS A 106 -3.30 -22.93 4.61
C LYS A 106 -4.31 -24.07 4.39
N LYS A 107 -5.09 -24.37 5.44
CA LYS A 107 -6.25 -25.26 5.36
C LYS A 107 -7.46 -24.36 5.45
N GLN A 108 -8.19 -24.21 4.35
CA GLN A 108 -9.50 -23.61 4.43
C GLN A 108 -10.40 -24.59 5.19
N SER A 109 -11.18 -24.08 6.14
CA SER A 109 -12.31 -24.86 6.62
C SER A 109 -13.25 -25.04 5.44
N GLU A 110 -13.31 -26.25 4.89
CA GLU A 110 -14.43 -26.66 4.05
C GLU A 110 -15.70 -26.26 4.80
N THR A 111 -16.46 -25.33 4.25
CA THR A 111 -17.74 -24.94 4.85
C THR A 111 -18.78 -25.97 4.38
N PRO A 112 -19.68 -26.44 5.26
CA PRO A 112 -20.81 -27.29 4.87
C PRO A 112 -21.70 -26.65 3.79
#